data_AF-A0A1I5EDF2-F1
#
_entry.id   AF-A0A1I5EDF2-F1
#
_cell.length_a   1.000
_cell.length_b   1.000
_cell.length_c   1.000
_cell.angle_alpha   90.00
_cell.angle_beta   90.00
_cell.angle_gamma   90.00
#
_symmetry.space_group_name_H-M   'P 1'
#
loop_
_entity.id
_entity.type
_entity.pdbx_description
1 polymer ?
#
loop_
_entity_poly.entity_id
_entity_poly.type
_entity_poly.pdbx_seq_one_letter_code
_entity_poly.pdbx_strand_id
1 'polypeptide(L)' 'MVSTGPPRRGTITEVTEGTPACRLCGTPRPPSPGAACVAGWVAERDERGRDGWLCPGCARLHVRDIESKLDVEWW' A
#
# COMPACT_ATOMS: atom_id res chain seq x y z
N MET A 1 19.68 41.43 23.72
CA MET A 1 18.31 40.98 23.41
C MET A 1 18.39 40.15 22.15
N VAL A 2 18.36 38.81 22.26
CA VAL A 2 18.39 37.92 21.09
C VAL A 2 16.95 37.73 20.62
N SER A 3 16.62 38.24 19.44
CA SER A 3 15.29 38.11 18.86
C SER A 3 15.13 36.71 18.26
N THR A 4 14.32 35.89 18.92
CA THR A 4 13.82 34.61 18.42
C THR A 4 12.83 34.85 17.27
N GLY A 5 13.25 34.56 16.04
CA GLY A 5 12.33 34.46 14.90
C GLY A 5 11.49 33.19 15.00
N PRO A 6 10.19 33.22 14.64
CA PRO A 6 9.34 32.03 14.70
C PRO A 6 9.75 30.99 13.64
N PRO A 7 9.66 29.68 13.93
CA PRO A 7 9.93 28.66 12.92
C PRO A 7 8.89 28.75 11.80
N ARG A 8 9.36 28.76 10.55
CA ARG A 8 8.50 28.74 9.36
C ARG A 8 7.76 27.41 9.31
N ARG A 9 6.44 27.48 9.53
CA ARG A 9 5.52 26.35 9.42
C ARG A 9 5.49 25.89 7.96
N GLY A 10 6.13 24.75 7.67
CA GLY A 10 6.09 24.14 6.34
C GLY A 10 4.66 23.85 5.93
N THR A 11 4.27 24.27 4.73
CA THR A 11 3.00 23.93 4.11
C THR A 11 2.98 22.42 3.84
N ILE A 12 2.14 21.71 4.57
CA ILE A 12 1.79 20.31 4.27
C ILE A 12 1.19 20.32 2.87
N THR A 13 1.91 19.72 1.92
CA THR A 13 1.38 19.49 0.57
C THR A 13 0.25 18.48 0.73
N GLU A 14 -0.97 18.87 0.39
CA GLU A 14 -2.13 18.00 0.41
C GLU A 14 -1.84 16.79 -0.48
N VAL A 15 -1.69 15.63 0.18
CA VAL A 15 -1.68 14.34 -0.50
C VAL A 15 -3.05 14.20 -1.13
N THR A 16 -3.09 14.08 -2.44
CA THR A 16 -4.33 13.85 -3.19
C THR A 16 -4.98 12.58 -2.66
N GLU A 17 -6.04 12.75 -1.86
CA GLU A 17 -6.84 11.70 -1.24
C GLU A 17 -7.74 11.04 -2.31
N GLY A 18 -7.11 10.46 -3.32
CA GLY A 18 -7.76 9.47 -4.16
C GLY A 18 -7.89 8.19 -3.35
N THR A 19 -9.08 7.59 -3.32
CA THR A 19 -9.24 6.28 -2.70
C THR A 19 -8.22 5.31 -3.32
N PRO A 20 -7.27 4.76 -2.54
CA PRO A 20 -6.24 3.88 -3.09
C PRO A 20 -6.89 2.71 -3.84
N ALA A 21 -6.26 2.25 -4.91
CA ALA A 21 -6.78 1.16 -5.73
C ALA A 21 -5.74 0.03 -5.84
N CYS A 22 -6.21 -1.16 -6.20
CA CYS A 22 -5.36 -2.30 -6.48
C CYS A 22 -4.43 -1.94 -7.65
N ARG A 23 -3.13 -2.14 -7.46
CA ARG A 23 -2.14 -1.81 -8.49
C ARG A 23 -2.21 -2.70 -9.73
N LEU A 24 -2.76 -3.91 -9.61
CA LEU A 24 -2.84 -4.86 -10.72
C LEU A 24 -4.16 -4.75 -11.50
N CYS A 25 -5.29 -4.63 -10.81
CA CYS A 25 -6.62 -4.66 -11.45
C CYS A 25 -7.44 -3.38 -11.28
N GLY A 26 -6.94 -2.39 -10.54
CA GLY A 26 -7.63 -1.11 -10.34
C GLY A 26 -8.85 -1.15 -9.42
N THR A 27 -9.18 -2.30 -8.80
CA THR A 27 -10.28 -2.38 -7.82
C THR A 27 -10.10 -1.31 -6.75
N PRO A 28 -11.13 -0.53 -6.38
CA PRO A 28 -11.01 0.48 -5.34
C PRO A 28 -10.88 -0.17 -3.96
N ARG A 29 -9.96 0.33 -3.13
CA ARG A 29 -9.82 -0.08 -1.73
C ARG A 29 -10.90 0.59 -0.90
N PRO A 30 -11.52 -0.11 0.06
CA PRO A 30 -12.38 0.54 1.04
C PRO A 30 -11.64 1.70 1.73
N PRO A 31 -12.27 2.87 1.90
CA PRO A 31 -11.61 4.03 2.48
C PRO A 31 -11.25 3.80 3.95
N SER A 32 -12.08 3.07 4.69
CA SER A 32 -11.78 2.76 6.09
C SER A 32 -10.67 1.69 6.19
N PRO A 33 -9.60 1.93 6.97
CA PRO A 33 -8.56 0.93 7.20
C PRO A 33 -9.12 -0.38 7.77
N GLY A 34 -10.09 -0.31 8.68
CA GLY A 34 -10.73 -1.48 9.27
C GLY A 34 -11.43 -2.37 8.23
N ALA A 35 -12.28 -1.79 7.37
CA ALA A 35 -12.92 -2.57 6.31
C ALA A 35 -11.91 -3.11 5.29
N ALA A 36 -10.84 -2.36 4.98
CA ALA A 36 -9.77 -2.86 4.11
C ALA A 36 -9.03 -4.05 4.72
N CYS A 37 -8.73 -4.01 6.03
CA CYS A 37 -8.14 -5.13 6.76
C CYS A 37 -9.07 -6.34 6.79
N VAL A 38 -10.35 -6.17 7.12
CA VAL A 38 -11.36 -7.26 7.14
C VAL A 38 -11.54 -7.87 5.75
N ALA A 39 -11.53 -7.03 4.71
CA ALA A 39 -11.60 -7.51 3.34
C ALA A 39 -10.31 -8.23 2.90
N GLY A 40 -9.19 -8.07 3.61
CA GLY A 40 -7.92 -8.75 3.31
C GLY A 40 -7.04 -8.04 2.29
N TRP A 41 -7.08 -6.71 2.25
CA TRP A 41 -6.15 -5.91 1.44
C TRP A 41 -4.75 -5.94 2.02
N VAL A 42 -3.75 -6.06 1.16
CA VAL A 42 -2.34 -6.14 1.57
C VAL A 42 -1.57 -4.93 1.04
N ALA A 43 -0.69 -4.41 1.89
CA ALA A 43 0.30 -3.44 1.46
C ALA A 43 1.41 -4.19 0.70
N GLU A 44 1.90 -3.59 -0.37
CA GLU A 44 2.98 -4.15 -1.19
C GLU A 44 3.99 -3.05 -1.49
N ARG A 45 5.26 -3.44 -1.60
CA ARG A 45 6.31 -2.59 -2.17
C ARG A 45 6.73 -3.17 -3.51
N ASP A 46 6.76 -2.34 -4.55
CA ASP A 46 7.30 -2.77 -5.85
C ASP A 46 8.83 -2.84 -5.86
N GLU A 47 9.39 -3.37 -6.95
CA GLU A 47 10.84 -3.53 -7.17
C GLU A 47 11.63 -2.21 -7.09
N ARG A 48 10.96 -1.09 -7.33
CA ARG A 48 11.54 0.27 -7.26
C ARG A 48 11.37 0.88 -5.87
N GLY A 49 10.83 0.13 -4.92
CA GLY A 49 10.47 0.62 -3.62
C GLY A 49 9.44 1.75 -3.69
N ARG A 50 8.28 1.50 -4.31
CA ARG A 50 7.05 2.31 -4.13
C ARG A 50 5.97 1.51 -3.42
N ASP A 51 5.33 2.14 -2.43
CA ASP A 51 4.22 1.55 -1.68
C ASP A 51 2.99 1.43 -2.56
N GLY A 52 2.19 0.43 -2.25
CA GLY A 52 1.08 0.00 -3.05
C GLY A 52 0.10 -0.85 -2.27
N TRP A 53 -1.02 -1.14 -2.93
CA TRP A 53 -2.06 -2.00 -2.38
C TRP A 53 -2.45 -3.06 -3.41
N LEU A 54 -2.64 -4.28 -2.95
CA LEU A 54 -3.25 -5.35 -3.71
C LEU A 54 -4.59 -5.74 -3.10
N CYS A 55 -5.58 -5.97 -3.97
CA CYS A 55 -6.85 -6.54 -3.54
C CYS A 55 -6.66 -8.02 -3.15
N PRO A 56 -7.61 -8.60 -2.39
CA PRO A 56 -7.50 -9.96 -1.87
C PRO A 56 -7.37 -11.04 -2.95
N GLY A 57 -7.92 -10.79 -4.15
CA GLY A 57 -7.82 -11.69 -5.30
C GLY A 57 -6.42 -11.66 -5.92
N CYS A 58 -5.95 -10.45 -6.27
CA CYS A 58 -4.61 -10.24 -6.83
C CYS A 58 -3.49 -10.69 -5.88
N ALA A 59 -3.63 -10.45 -4.58
CA ALA A 59 -2.67 -10.91 -3.58
C ALA A 59 -2.55 -12.44 -3.55
N ARG A 60 -3.68 -13.17 -3.58
CA ARG A 60 -3.68 -14.64 -3.60
C ARG A 60 -3.14 -15.23 -4.89
N LEU A 61 -3.41 -14.60 -6.04
CA LEU A 61 -2.83 -15.01 -7.31
C LEU A 61 -1.31 -14.86 -7.28
N HIS A 62 -0.81 -13.71 -6.80
CA HIS A 62 0.62 -13.47 -6.72
C HIS A 62 1.34 -14.46 -5.79
N VAL A 63 0.77 -14.74 -4.61
CA VAL A 63 1.31 -15.75 -3.68
C VAL A 63 1.33 -17.14 -4.32
N ARG A 64 0.24 -17.56 -4.97
CA ARG A 64 0.19 -18.87 -5.67
C ARG A 64 1.20 -18.99 -6.80
N ASP A 65 1.45 -17.91 -7.53
CA ASP A 65 2.46 -17.87 -8.60
C ASP A 65 3.90 -17.97 -8.06
N ILE A 66 4.12 -17.62 -6.78
CA ILE A 66 5.41 -17.79 -6.10
C ILE A 66 5.51 -19.21 -5.55
N GLU A 67 4.50 -19.67 -4.81
CA GLU A 67 4.48 -21.00 -4.19
C GLU A 67 4.57 -22.13 -5.22
N SER A 68 3.92 -21.99 -6.37
CA SER A 68 3.95 -23.01 -7.44
C SER A 68 5.32 -23.16 -8.11
N LYS A 69 6.28 -22.26 -7.81
CA LYS A 69 7.66 -22.32 -8.31
C LYS A 69 8.62 -22.97 -7.32
N LEU A 70 8.18 -23.25 -6.09
CA LEU A 70 8.96 -23.96 -5.08
C LEU A 70 8.70 -25.46 -5.23
N ASP A 71 9.76 -26.26 -5.25
CA ASP A 71 9.64 -27.72 -5.17
C ASP A 71 8.99 -28.10 -3.84
N VAL A 72 8.28 -29.24 -3.81
CA VAL A 72 7.55 -29.72 -2.62
C VAL A 72 8.44 -29.92 -1.39
N GLU A 73 9.73 -30.17 -1.59
CA GLU A 73 10.71 -30.30 -0.49
C GLU A 73 11.01 -28.97 0.20
N TRP A 74 10.82 -27.85 -0.50
CA TRP A 74 11.06 -26.50 -0.02
C TRP A 74 9.79 -25.76 0.38
N TRP A 75 8.69 -26.49 0.48
CA TRP A 75 7.44 -25.99 1.03
C TRP A 75 7.39 -26.20 2.55
#